data_AF-A0A2Y9B5C6-F1
#
_entry.id   AF-A0A2Y9B5C6-F1
#
_cell.length_a   1.000
_cell.length_b   1.000
_cell.length_c   1.000
_cell.angle_alpha   90.00
_cell.angle_beta   90.00
_cell.angle_gamma   90.00
#
_symmetry.space_group_name_H-M   'P 1'
#
loop_
_entity.id
_entity.type
_entity.pdbx_description
1 polymer ?
#
loop_
_entity_poly.entity_id
_entity_poly.type
_entity_poly.pdbx_seq_one_letter_code
_entity_poly.pdbx_strand_id
1 'polypeptide(L)'
;MFTISRLHGGSVRRMLIMPSRSALSTLAVALASTAMALPAVAAVIAPSNITVSVPAGSNDPTGPVYTDDVLLETLTFERPGGGIVVYDASGGSFAAAQSFEVTGSRTKINAEWGDDDDGADGNDTPFAKAGYPLGGAITQETTDPTIQDAALLQAYNSLSLSEMTDGESGNGTMEFVTTFTKSLAYDDVGGDGLPDITFFERGGNDIFSIELIIGGSAANPIYSQALTMNSANFWGTGISVDTLEISSPQQMFVGGFDFSDWGLSSGDIVGGFRLNTTGGPDLGGFFLAAEDPNTFGAPFPVPLPAGGLLLIGGLAGLGALRSRRKS
;
A
#
# COMPACT_ATOMS: atom_id res chain seq x y z
N MET A 1 21.80 91.79 -36.06
CA MET A 1 21.84 92.98 -35.20
C MET A 1 22.56 92.58 -33.92
N PHE A 2 23.60 93.34 -33.56
CA PHE A 2 24.45 93.16 -32.37
C PHE A 2 23.60 92.97 -31.09
N THR A 3 24.01 92.20 -30.09
CA THR A 3 25.00 92.69 -29.11
C THR A 3 25.52 91.57 -28.21
N ILE A 4 26.83 91.62 -28.00
CA ILE A 4 27.66 90.89 -27.03
C ILE A 4 27.60 91.61 -25.68
N SER A 5 27.55 90.87 -24.57
CA SER A 5 28.06 91.27 -23.25
C SER A 5 28.42 89.98 -22.48
N ARG A 6 29.71 89.62 -22.32
CA ARG A 6 30.61 89.94 -21.18
C ARG A 6 29.98 89.62 -19.82
N LEU A 7 30.59 88.92 -18.86
CA LEU A 7 31.95 88.40 -18.65
C LEU A 7 31.98 87.71 -17.25
N HIS A 8 33.05 86.94 -16.98
CA HIS A 8 33.49 86.37 -15.68
C HIS A 8 32.68 85.17 -15.17
N GLY A 9 33.27 84.08 -14.68
CA GLY A 9 34.62 83.86 -14.16
C GLY A 9 34.45 82.90 -12.99
N GLY A 10 34.67 81.60 -13.20
CA GLY A 10 34.38 80.57 -12.22
C GLY A 10 35.37 79.42 -12.32
N SER A 11 36.15 79.24 -11.26
CA SER A 11 37.22 78.27 -11.07
C SER A 11 36.81 76.83 -11.39
N VAL A 12 37.51 76.19 -12.34
CA VAL A 12 37.35 74.76 -12.66
C VAL A 12 38.14 73.94 -11.64
N ARG A 13 37.47 73.48 -10.57
CA ARG A 13 38.00 72.39 -9.74
C ARG A 13 37.97 71.10 -10.57
N ARG A 14 39.15 70.63 -10.99
CA ARG A 14 39.34 69.26 -11.49
C ARG A 14 38.98 68.28 -10.36
N MET A 15 37.79 67.69 -10.45
CA MET A 15 37.38 66.59 -9.59
C MET A 15 38.07 65.33 -10.12
N LEU A 16 39.10 64.89 -9.40
CA LEU A 16 39.75 63.60 -9.58
C LEU A 16 38.74 62.53 -9.13
N ILE A 17 37.98 61.96 -10.07
CA ILE A 17 37.13 60.80 -9.78
C ILE A 17 38.08 59.60 -9.63
N MET A 18 38.40 59.27 -8.37
CA MET A 18 38.99 57.98 -8.03
C MET A 18 37.93 56.90 -8.26
N PRO A 19 38.19 55.87 -9.07
CA PRO A 19 37.32 54.71 -9.12
C PRO A 19 37.37 54.02 -7.75
N SER A 20 36.23 54.02 -7.05
CA SER A 20 36.06 53.32 -5.79
C SER A 20 36.30 51.84 -5.99
N ARG A 21 37.34 51.32 -5.34
CA ARG A 21 37.57 49.89 -5.11
C ARG A 21 36.46 49.35 -4.22
N SER A 22 35.35 48.87 -4.78
CA SER A 22 34.34 48.07 -4.07
C SER A 22 33.35 47.46 -5.08
N ALA A 23 33.79 46.43 -5.81
CA ALA A 23 32.91 45.54 -6.56
C ALA A 23 33.58 44.17 -6.62
N LEU A 24 33.72 43.53 -5.46
CA LEU A 24 34.32 42.19 -5.32
C LEU A 24 33.81 41.52 -4.03
N SER A 25 32.50 41.33 -3.99
CA SER A 25 31.71 40.43 -3.12
C SER A 25 30.26 40.82 -3.45
N THR A 26 29.34 39.98 -3.89
CA THR A 26 28.98 38.65 -3.42
C THR A 26 28.24 38.01 -4.61
N LEU A 27 28.95 37.33 -5.50
CA LEU A 27 28.31 36.29 -6.30
C LEU A 27 28.34 35.06 -5.40
N ALA A 28 27.38 35.00 -4.46
CA ALA A 28 27.10 33.79 -3.73
C ALA A 28 26.71 32.76 -4.77
N VAL A 29 27.66 31.87 -5.05
CA VAL A 29 27.47 30.63 -5.77
C VAL A 29 26.33 29.93 -5.04
N ALA A 30 25.11 30.05 -5.57
CA ALA A 30 24.06 29.09 -5.34
C ALA A 30 24.51 27.82 -6.08
N LEU A 31 25.52 27.14 -5.53
CA LEU A 31 25.62 25.70 -5.65
C LEU A 31 24.41 25.21 -4.87
N ALA A 32 23.25 25.23 -5.53
CA ALA A 32 22.23 24.26 -5.24
C ALA A 32 22.94 22.93 -5.45
N SER A 33 23.47 22.38 -4.36
CA SER A 33 23.62 20.96 -4.22
C SER A 33 22.21 20.41 -4.38
N THR A 34 21.81 20.20 -5.63
CA THR A 34 21.02 19.03 -5.99
C THR A 34 21.91 17.85 -5.61
N ALA A 35 22.03 17.61 -4.30
CA ALA A 35 22.18 16.27 -3.81
C ALA A 35 21.01 15.56 -4.49
N MET A 36 21.33 14.81 -5.53
CA MET A 36 20.37 13.89 -6.10
C MET A 36 19.97 13.07 -4.89
N ALA A 37 18.77 13.32 -4.37
CA ALA A 37 18.19 12.50 -3.33
C ALA A 37 18.19 11.12 -3.98
N LEU A 38 19.15 10.29 -3.54
CA LEU A 38 19.06 8.88 -3.85
C LEU A 38 17.68 8.47 -3.35
N PRO A 39 16.90 7.72 -4.14
CA PRO A 39 15.62 7.23 -3.66
C PRO A 39 15.87 6.62 -2.29
N ALA A 40 15.14 7.12 -1.27
CA ALA A 40 15.24 6.56 0.06
C ALA A 40 14.96 5.06 -0.07
N VAL A 41 15.94 4.24 0.28
CA VAL A 41 15.76 2.79 0.33
C VAL A 41 15.29 2.51 1.74
N ALA A 42 14.07 1.98 1.85
CA ALA A 42 13.44 1.66 3.12
C ALA A 42 14.33 0.77 3.98
N ALA A 43 14.33 1.03 5.29
CA ALA A 43 14.95 0.13 6.24
C ALA A 43 14.07 -1.13 6.36
N VAL A 44 14.52 -2.21 5.75
CA VAL A 44 13.75 -3.45 5.75
C VAL A 44 14.07 -4.23 7.04
N ILE A 45 13.10 -4.38 7.94
CA ILE A 45 13.17 -5.31 9.08
C ILE A 45 12.51 -6.66 8.74
N ALA A 46 13.30 -7.72 8.83
CA ALA A 46 12.83 -9.08 8.63
C ALA A 46 12.06 -9.57 9.87
N PRO A 47 10.87 -10.20 9.70
CA PRO A 47 10.26 -10.92 10.81
C PRO A 47 11.14 -12.11 11.21
N SER A 48 11.25 -12.35 12.52
CA SER A 48 11.95 -13.51 13.09
C SER A 48 11.07 -14.76 13.15
N ASN A 49 9.75 -14.60 13.14
CA ASN A 49 8.80 -15.70 13.04
C ASN A 49 7.47 -15.24 12.44
N ILE A 50 6.76 -16.17 11.80
CA ILE A 50 5.42 -15.96 11.25
C ILE A 50 4.58 -17.17 11.64
N THR A 51 3.37 -16.94 12.13
CA THR A 51 2.40 -18.02 12.33
C THR A 51 1.16 -17.75 11.52
N VAL A 52 0.63 -18.83 10.98
CA VAL A 52 -0.61 -18.85 10.21
C VAL A 52 -1.52 -19.91 10.76
N SER A 53 -2.82 -19.72 10.52
CA SER A 53 -3.84 -20.72 10.74
C SER A 53 -4.46 -21.13 9.42
N VAL A 54 -5.02 -22.33 9.44
CA VAL A 54 -6.00 -22.77 8.46
C VAL A 54 -7.36 -22.79 9.16
N PRO A 55 -8.44 -22.30 8.54
CA PRO A 55 -9.79 -22.45 9.07
C PRO A 55 -10.11 -23.90 9.40
N ALA A 56 -10.95 -24.07 10.41
CA ALA A 56 -11.39 -25.38 10.82
C ALA A 56 -12.12 -26.07 9.66
N GLY A 57 -11.59 -27.22 9.24
CA GLY A 57 -12.12 -28.00 8.15
C GLY A 57 -11.11 -28.21 7.03
N SER A 58 -10.23 -27.22 6.78
CA SER A 58 -9.32 -27.20 5.63
C SER A 58 -8.58 -28.52 5.41
N ASN A 59 -8.37 -28.86 4.14
CA ASN A 59 -7.60 -30.03 3.72
C ASN A 59 -6.09 -29.91 4.01
N ASP A 60 -5.64 -28.79 4.58
CA ASP A 60 -4.26 -28.54 4.98
C ASP A 60 -4.05 -28.78 6.49
N PRO A 61 -3.92 -30.05 6.95
CA PRO A 61 -3.92 -30.32 8.38
C PRO A 61 -2.68 -29.77 9.10
N THR A 62 -1.58 -29.49 8.40
CA THR A 62 -0.33 -28.91 8.92
C THR A 62 0.57 -28.44 7.76
N GLY A 63 1.13 -27.23 7.84
CA GLY A 63 2.07 -26.68 6.85
C GLY A 63 3.36 -27.48 6.62
N PRO A 64 4.30 -27.00 5.78
CA PRO A 64 4.47 -25.61 5.34
C PRO A 64 3.84 -25.27 3.98
N VAL A 65 3.25 -26.24 3.30
CA VAL A 65 2.50 -26.05 2.05
C VAL A 65 1.04 -26.00 2.41
N TYR A 66 0.35 -25.00 1.90
CA TYR A 66 -1.09 -24.85 2.04
C TYR A 66 -1.71 -24.70 0.65
N THR A 67 -2.78 -25.42 0.40
CA THR A 67 -3.61 -25.33 -0.80
C THR A 67 -4.84 -24.45 -0.58
N ASP A 68 -5.21 -24.18 0.67
CA ASP A 68 -6.47 -23.56 1.04
C ASP A 68 -6.36 -22.60 2.25
N ASP A 69 -7.14 -21.52 2.20
CA ASP A 69 -7.42 -20.56 3.27
C ASP A 69 -6.33 -20.39 4.34
N VAL A 70 -5.24 -19.71 3.99
CA VAL A 70 -4.16 -19.43 4.95
C VAL A 70 -4.38 -18.06 5.56
N LEU A 71 -4.69 -18.01 6.86
CA LEU A 71 -4.88 -16.75 7.56
C LEU A 71 -3.64 -16.38 8.38
N LEU A 72 -3.18 -15.15 8.25
CA LEU A 72 -2.15 -14.60 9.11
C LEU A 72 -2.66 -14.52 10.56
N GLU A 73 -1.94 -15.16 11.48
CA GLU A 73 -2.20 -15.04 12.91
C GLU A 73 -1.23 -14.06 13.57
N THR A 74 0.07 -14.29 13.37
CA THR A 74 1.11 -13.48 14.02
C THR A 74 2.30 -13.18 13.13
N LEU A 75 2.87 -11.98 13.33
CA LEU A 75 4.19 -11.59 12.87
C LEU A 75 5.06 -11.24 14.07
N THR A 76 6.20 -11.90 14.18
CA THR A 76 7.16 -11.66 15.26
C THR A 76 8.39 -10.95 14.71
N PHE A 77 8.82 -9.90 15.38
CA PHE A 77 10.04 -9.14 15.05
C PHE A 77 11.00 -9.12 16.23
N GLU A 78 12.30 -9.15 15.92
CA GLU A 78 13.34 -8.81 16.90
C GLU A 78 13.64 -7.32 16.82
N ARG A 79 13.53 -6.60 17.94
CA ARG A 79 13.87 -5.17 17.94
C ARG A 79 15.37 -4.95 17.80
N PRO A 80 15.80 -3.89 17.10
CA PRO A 80 17.15 -3.37 17.22
C PRO A 80 17.47 -3.05 18.69
N GLY A 81 18.51 -3.70 19.25
CA GLY A 81 18.88 -3.54 20.67
C GLY A 81 18.27 -4.57 21.62
N GLY A 82 17.46 -5.50 21.12
CA GLY A 82 16.92 -6.64 21.85
C GLY A 82 15.47 -6.47 22.28
N GLY A 83 14.79 -7.61 22.41
CA GLY A 83 13.35 -7.66 22.65
C GLY A 83 12.62 -8.31 21.48
N ILE A 84 11.44 -8.85 21.76
CA ILE A 84 10.58 -9.49 20.78
C ILE A 84 9.27 -8.72 20.76
N VAL A 85 8.81 -8.35 19.58
CA VAL A 85 7.48 -7.80 19.35
C VAL A 85 6.66 -8.82 18.57
N VAL A 86 5.40 -8.97 18.96
CA VAL A 86 4.45 -9.85 18.30
C VAL A 86 3.25 -9.01 17.88
N TYR A 87 3.04 -8.90 16.58
CA TYR A 87 1.78 -8.43 16.03
C TYR A 87 0.82 -9.61 16.00
N ASP A 88 -0.29 -9.50 16.70
CA ASP A 88 -1.27 -10.57 16.90
C ASP A 88 -2.62 -10.16 16.33
N ALA A 89 -3.12 -10.94 15.37
CA ALA A 89 -4.43 -10.75 14.76
C ALA A 89 -5.57 -10.79 15.79
N SER A 90 -5.49 -11.71 16.76
CA SER A 90 -6.49 -11.83 17.83
C SER A 90 -6.43 -10.65 18.81
N GLY A 91 -5.25 -10.05 18.96
CA GLY A 91 -5.01 -8.81 19.70
C GLY A 91 -5.44 -7.55 18.95
N GLY A 92 -5.71 -7.65 17.64
CA GLY A 92 -6.11 -6.52 16.80
C GLY A 92 -4.94 -5.68 16.28
N SER A 93 -3.73 -6.24 16.23
CA SER A 93 -2.52 -5.59 15.70
C SER A 93 -2.54 -5.35 14.20
N PHE A 94 -3.54 -5.86 13.47
CA PHE A 94 -3.66 -5.67 12.03
C PHE A 94 -4.92 -4.91 11.63
N ALA A 95 -4.83 -4.13 10.57
CA ALA A 95 -5.98 -3.62 9.83
C ALA A 95 -5.88 -4.01 8.35
N ALA A 96 -6.90 -4.73 7.88
CA ALA A 96 -7.06 -5.19 6.50
C ALA A 96 -7.72 -4.13 5.62
N ALA A 97 -7.84 -4.40 4.32
CA ALA A 97 -8.46 -3.50 3.35
C ALA A 97 -9.95 -3.26 3.65
N GLN A 98 -10.38 -2.00 3.50
CA GLN A 98 -11.77 -1.55 3.55
C GLN A 98 -12.31 -1.19 2.17
N SER A 99 -11.45 -0.69 1.29
CA SER A 99 -11.80 -0.38 -0.10
C SER A 99 -10.66 -0.78 -1.01
N PHE A 100 -10.98 -1.20 -2.23
CA PHE A 100 -10.01 -1.50 -3.27
C PHE A 100 -10.53 -0.94 -4.59
N GLU A 101 -9.68 -0.29 -5.36
CA GLU A 101 -10.00 0.20 -6.71
C GLU A 101 -8.79 0.05 -7.61
N VAL A 102 -8.92 -0.72 -8.70
CA VAL A 102 -7.92 -0.70 -9.77
C VAL A 102 -8.10 0.57 -10.60
N THR A 103 -7.11 1.45 -10.57
CA THR A 103 -7.09 2.74 -11.28
C THR A 103 -6.30 2.69 -12.58
N GLY A 104 -5.44 1.68 -12.77
CA GLY A 104 -4.58 1.53 -13.94
C GLY A 104 -4.53 0.10 -14.48
N SER A 105 -4.66 -0.03 -15.80
CA SER A 105 -4.44 -1.28 -16.57
C SER A 105 -5.14 -2.53 -16.01
N ARG A 106 -6.47 -2.51 -15.86
CA ARG A 106 -7.29 -3.64 -15.37
C ARG A 106 -7.05 -5.00 -16.04
N THR A 107 -6.58 -5.01 -17.28
CA THR A 107 -6.21 -6.25 -18.00
C THR A 107 -4.88 -6.85 -17.50
N LYS A 108 -4.29 -6.30 -16.44
CA LYS A 108 -2.98 -6.67 -15.91
C LYS A 108 -3.02 -7.22 -14.48
N ILE A 109 -4.21 -7.40 -13.95
CA ILE A 109 -4.44 -7.81 -12.58
C ILE A 109 -5.63 -8.73 -12.58
N ASN A 110 -5.41 -9.95 -12.14
CA ASN A 110 -6.49 -10.89 -11.90
C ASN A 110 -6.65 -11.07 -10.39
N ALA A 111 -7.82 -11.53 -9.98
CA ALA A 111 -7.98 -12.08 -8.64
C ALA A 111 -7.72 -13.57 -8.73
N GLU A 112 -6.80 -14.06 -7.91
CA GLU A 112 -6.44 -15.47 -7.77
C GLU A 112 -6.76 -15.93 -6.34
N TRP A 113 -7.12 -17.20 -6.17
CA TRP A 113 -7.57 -17.75 -4.89
C TRP A 113 -7.01 -19.15 -4.64
N GLY A 114 -7.01 -19.54 -3.36
CA GLY A 114 -6.77 -20.91 -2.92
C GLY A 114 -7.86 -21.82 -3.49
N ASP A 115 -7.42 -22.93 -4.09
CA ASP A 115 -8.13 -23.93 -4.92
C ASP A 115 -9.63 -23.75 -5.31
N ASP A 116 -10.37 -24.86 -5.46
CA ASP A 116 -11.75 -24.93 -6.00
C ASP A 116 -12.80 -25.13 -4.89
N ASP A 117 -12.37 -25.06 -3.61
CA ASP A 117 -13.13 -25.42 -2.42
C ASP A 117 -13.74 -26.84 -2.55
N ASP A 118 -12.94 -27.80 -3.05
CA ASP A 118 -13.38 -29.19 -3.26
C ASP A 118 -13.24 -30.08 -2.01
N GLY A 119 -12.76 -29.49 -0.91
CA GLY A 119 -12.67 -30.06 0.43
C GLY A 119 -14.02 -30.19 1.12
N ALA A 120 -14.14 -31.20 1.98
CA ALA A 120 -15.30 -31.36 2.87
C ALA A 120 -15.05 -30.63 4.21
N ASP A 121 -14.61 -29.37 4.13
CA ASP A 121 -14.21 -28.53 5.26
C ASP A 121 -15.36 -27.67 5.82
N GLY A 122 -16.44 -27.51 5.06
CA GLY A 122 -17.60 -26.73 5.46
C GLY A 122 -17.47 -25.23 5.19
N ASN A 123 -16.45 -24.82 4.45
CA ASN A 123 -16.33 -23.51 3.80
C ASN A 123 -16.49 -23.65 2.28
N ASP A 124 -17.57 -24.29 1.80
CA ASP A 124 -17.88 -24.51 0.37
C ASP A 124 -18.23 -23.21 -0.41
N THR A 125 -17.65 -22.06 -0.06
CA THR A 125 -17.88 -20.80 -0.76
C THR A 125 -16.62 -20.38 -1.50
N PRO A 126 -16.34 -20.99 -2.67
CA PRO A 126 -15.20 -20.57 -3.48
C PRO A 126 -15.40 -19.11 -3.72
N PHE A 127 -14.30 -18.37 -3.72
CA PHE A 127 -14.28 -16.94 -3.80
C PHE A 127 -15.04 -16.44 -5.05
N ALA A 128 -16.36 -16.40 -4.95
CA ALA A 128 -17.28 -16.24 -6.07
C ALA A 128 -17.40 -14.75 -6.31
N LYS A 129 -16.27 -14.08 -6.51
CA LYS A 129 -16.16 -12.64 -6.74
C LYS A 129 -17.15 -11.87 -5.87
N ALA A 130 -17.01 -11.95 -4.54
CA ALA A 130 -17.92 -11.27 -3.62
C ALA A 130 -19.43 -11.61 -3.77
N GLY A 131 -19.78 -12.82 -4.20
CA GLY A 131 -21.16 -13.26 -4.42
C GLY A 131 -21.71 -12.98 -5.83
N TYR A 132 -20.88 -12.62 -6.81
CA TYR A 132 -21.31 -12.57 -8.21
C TYR A 132 -21.49 -13.99 -8.77
N PRO A 133 -22.66 -14.33 -9.35
CA PRO A 133 -22.92 -15.68 -9.83
C PRO A 133 -21.93 -16.06 -10.94
N LEU A 134 -21.16 -17.13 -10.71
CA LEU A 134 -20.30 -17.73 -11.71
C LEU A 134 -21.18 -18.43 -12.76
N GLY A 135 -21.44 -17.73 -13.87
CA GLY A 135 -22.20 -18.24 -15.00
C GLY A 135 -21.49 -17.96 -16.31
N GLY A 136 -20.99 -19.01 -16.96
CA GLY A 136 -20.64 -19.12 -18.39
C GLY A 136 -19.54 -18.22 -18.98
N ALA A 137 -19.17 -17.10 -18.35
CA ALA A 137 -18.23 -16.13 -18.91
C ALA A 137 -17.44 -15.29 -17.88
N ILE A 138 -17.59 -15.56 -16.58
CA ILE A 138 -16.88 -14.84 -15.52
C ILE A 138 -15.75 -15.76 -15.02
N THR A 139 -14.54 -15.57 -15.55
CA THR A 139 -13.29 -16.25 -15.16
C THR A 139 -12.49 -15.39 -14.18
N GLN A 140 -11.44 -15.90 -13.51
CA GLN A 140 -10.49 -15.12 -12.68
C GLN A 140 -10.06 -13.80 -13.35
N GLU A 141 -9.94 -13.82 -14.68
CA GLU A 141 -9.50 -12.73 -15.57
C GLU A 141 -10.55 -11.66 -15.93
N THR A 142 -11.49 -11.30 -15.05
CA THR A 142 -12.47 -10.24 -15.41
C THR A 142 -11.85 -8.85 -15.35
N THR A 143 -12.20 -8.02 -16.33
CA THR A 143 -11.87 -6.59 -16.35
C THR A 143 -13.07 -5.70 -16.05
N ASP A 144 -14.23 -6.29 -15.72
CA ASP A 144 -15.38 -5.52 -15.25
C ASP A 144 -14.99 -4.83 -13.94
N PRO A 145 -15.01 -3.49 -13.88
CA PRO A 145 -14.53 -2.77 -12.71
C PRO A 145 -15.21 -3.15 -11.41
N THR A 146 -16.53 -3.35 -11.47
CA THR A 146 -17.34 -3.62 -10.28
C THR A 146 -17.07 -5.01 -9.73
N ILE A 147 -16.86 -5.97 -10.62
CA ILE A 147 -16.59 -7.36 -10.24
C ILE A 147 -15.14 -7.52 -9.79
N GLN A 148 -14.19 -6.95 -10.54
CA GLN A 148 -12.76 -7.05 -10.25
C GLN A 148 -12.41 -6.37 -8.92
N ASP A 149 -12.86 -5.13 -8.70
CA ASP A 149 -12.58 -4.41 -7.45
C ASP A 149 -13.20 -5.10 -6.24
N ALA A 150 -14.42 -5.63 -6.39
CA ALA A 150 -15.09 -6.35 -5.31
C ALA A 150 -14.42 -7.68 -5.00
N ALA A 151 -13.94 -8.41 -6.01
CA ALA A 151 -13.17 -9.62 -5.81
C ALA A 151 -11.87 -9.31 -5.07
N LEU A 152 -11.06 -8.39 -5.57
CA LEU A 152 -9.80 -8.02 -4.94
C LEU A 152 -10.00 -7.42 -3.53
N LEU A 153 -11.06 -6.64 -3.33
CA LEU A 153 -11.40 -6.17 -1.99
C LEU A 153 -11.68 -7.32 -1.03
N GLN A 154 -12.43 -8.35 -1.46
CA GLN A 154 -12.68 -9.50 -0.59
C GLN A 154 -11.37 -10.23 -0.26
N ALA A 155 -10.37 -10.21 -1.16
CA ALA A 155 -9.13 -10.97 -0.99
C ALA A 155 -8.28 -10.31 0.11
N TYR A 156 -8.35 -8.98 0.15
CA TYR A 156 -7.56 -8.18 1.06
C TYR A 156 -8.33 -7.64 2.26
N ASN A 157 -9.65 -7.84 2.36
CA ASN A 157 -10.43 -7.44 3.53
C ASN A 157 -10.38 -8.48 4.67
N SER A 158 -9.81 -9.64 4.37
CA SER A 158 -9.47 -10.69 5.30
C SER A 158 -7.99 -10.58 5.70
N LEU A 159 -7.52 -11.51 6.55
CA LEU A 159 -6.09 -11.72 6.79
C LEU A 159 -5.56 -12.90 5.95
N SER A 160 -6.20 -13.18 4.81
CA SER A 160 -5.79 -14.26 3.92
C SER A 160 -4.41 -13.98 3.30
N LEU A 161 -3.67 -15.07 3.08
CA LEU A 161 -2.40 -15.13 2.36
C LEU A 161 -2.51 -16.01 1.10
N SER A 162 -3.63 -16.71 0.92
CA SER A 162 -3.92 -17.59 -0.22
C SER A 162 -4.85 -16.93 -1.25
N GLU A 163 -5.46 -15.78 -0.90
CA GLU A 163 -6.21 -14.92 -1.82
C GLU A 163 -5.29 -13.79 -2.29
N MET A 164 -5.12 -13.61 -3.60
CA MET A 164 -4.08 -12.73 -4.11
C MET A 164 -4.44 -12.01 -5.40
N THR A 165 -3.64 -10.99 -5.73
CA THR A 165 -3.56 -10.53 -7.11
C THR A 165 -2.67 -11.48 -7.88
N ASP A 166 -3.06 -11.80 -9.09
CA ASP A 166 -2.19 -12.41 -10.09
C ASP A 166 -1.75 -11.36 -11.10
N GLY A 167 -0.44 -11.29 -11.25
CA GLY A 167 0.26 -10.28 -12.02
C GLY A 167 0.53 -10.66 -13.46
N GLU A 168 -0.29 -10.16 -14.39
CA GLU A 168 -0.13 -10.53 -15.80
C GLU A 168 1.08 -9.86 -16.47
N SER A 169 1.94 -10.67 -17.09
CA SER A 169 3.10 -10.17 -17.81
C SER A 169 2.72 -9.27 -19.01
N GLY A 170 3.52 -8.23 -19.27
CA GLY A 170 3.43 -7.42 -20.50
C GLY A 170 3.57 -5.92 -20.31
N ASN A 171 3.37 -5.16 -21.40
CA ASN A 171 3.53 -3.71 -21.39
C ASN A 171 2.31 -3.03 -20.71
N GLY A 172 2.56 -2.24 -19.67
CA GLY A 172 1.53 -1.45 -19.00
C GLY A 172 1.91 -1.17 -17.56
N THR A 173 1.33 -0.11 -16.99
CA THR A 173 1.47 0.19 -15.56
C THR A 173 0.18 -0.20 -14.87
N MET A 174 0.24 -1.20 -14.00
CA MET A 174 -0.83 -1.53 -13.07
C MET A 174 -0.83 -0.51 -11.93
N GLU A 175 -2.02 -0.05 -11.56
CA GLU A 175 -2.19 0.84 -10.43
C GLU A 175 -3.48 0.48 -9.69
N PHE A 176 -3.42 0.45 -8.36
CA PHE A 176 -4.60 0.37 -7.52
C PHE A 176 -4.45 1.25 -6.28
N VAL A 177 -5.61 1.60 -5.72
CA VAL A 177 -5.72 2.36 -4.48
C VAL A 177 -6.51 1.53 -3.49
N THR A 178 -6.01 1.48 -2.26
CA THR A 178 -6.68 0.79 -1.15
C THR A 178 -6.71 1.68 0.09
N THR A 179 -7.74 1.48 0.91
CA THR A 179 -7.79 2.06 2.26
C THR A 179 -8.04 0.96 3.26
N PHE A 180 -7.67 1.21 4.51
CA PHE A 180 -7.74 0.22 5.57
C PHE A 180 -8.99 0.39 6.45
N THR A 181 -9.41 -0.70 7.07
CA THR A 181 -10.53 -0.74 8.03
C THR A 181 -10.33 0.14 9.25
N LYS A 182 -9.07 0.50 9.53
CA LYS A 182 -8.65 1.48 10.55
C LYS A 182 -7.53 2.32 9.96
N SER A 183 -7.43 3.58 10.34
CA SER A 183 -6.19 4.34 10.09
C SER A 183 -5.17 4.01 11.17
N LEU A 184 -3.88 4.16 10.89
CA LEU A 184 -2.82 4.04 11.89
C LEU A 184 -2.20 5.43 12.12
N ALA A 185 -2.19 5.89 13.36
CA ALA A 185 -1.40 7.05 13.76
C ALA A 185 0.01 6.56 14.06
N TYR A 186 1.02 7.12 13.39
CA TYR A 186 2.40 6.71 13.57
C TYR A 186 2.81 6.91 15.03
N ASP A 187 3.12 5.82 15.72
CA ASP A 187 3.70 5.80 17.04
C ASP A 187 5.10 5.24 16.94
N ASP A 188 6.07 6.10 16.63
CA ASP A 188 7.49 5.74 16.71
C ASP A 188 7.88 5.48 18.17
N VAL A 189 7.48 4.34 18.73
CA VAL A 189 7.77 3.95 20.11
C VAL A 189 9.25 3.61 20.21
N GLY A 190 10.08 4.65 20.32
CA GLY A 190 11.50 4.54 20.59
C GLY A 190 12.40 4.33 19.38
N GLY A 191 12.00 4.67 18.16
CA GLY A 191 12.81 4.41 16.96
C GLY A 191 12.90 2.92 16.69
N ASP A 192 11.81 2.18 16.91
CA ASP A 192 11.85 0.71 16.91
C ASP A 192 12.07 0.11 15.51
N GLY A 193 11.78 0.90 14.47
CA GLY A 193 11.96 0.55 13.07
C GLY A 193 11.02 -0.54 12.60
N LEU A 194 10.03 -0.91 13.41
CA LEU A 194 9.13 -2.01 13.09
C LEU A 194 8.20 -1.61 11.96
N PRO A 195 7.79 -2.55 11.10
CA PRO A 195 6.94 -2.18 9.98
C PRO A 195 5.54 -1.77 10.47
N ASP A 196 5.09 -0.61 10.02
CA ASP A 196 3.74 -0.08 10.18
C ASP A 196 2.80 -0.58 9.06
N ILE A 197 3.39 -1.01 7.94
CA ILE A 197 2.70 -1.66 6.84
C ILE A 197 3.50 -2.87 6.38
N THR A 198 2.81 -4.00 6.21
CA THR A 198 3.40 -5.25 5.72
C THR A 198 2.76 -5.66 4.40
N PHE A 199 3.55 -6.30 3.55
CA PHE A 199 3.17 -6.83 2.26
C PHE A 199 3.61 -8.28 2.18
N PHE A 200 2.73 -9.14 1.69
CA PHE A 200 3.02 -10.53 1.37
C PHE A 200 2.97 -10.68 -0.13
N GLU A 201 4.03 -11.24 -0.71
CA GLU A 201 4.09 -11.58 -2.13
C GLU A 201 4.34 -13.07 -2.30
N ARG A 202 4.02 -13.56 -3.47
CA ARG A 202 4.41 -14.88 -3.95
C ARG A 202 5.67 -14.75 -4.82
N GLY A 203 6.62 -15.67 -4.66
CA GLY A 203 7.78 -15.79 -5.57
C GLY A 203 9.00 -14.94 -5.22
N GLY A 204 8.85 -13.85 -4.46
CA GLY A 204 10.02 -13.10 -3.96
C GLY A 204 10.61 -12.13 -4.98
N ASN A 205 9.86 -11.76 -6.02
CA ASN A 205 10.38 -11.16 -7.24
C ASN A 205 9.59 -9.95 -7.74
N ASP A 206 8.60 -9.49 -7.00
CA ASP A 206 7.84 -8.31 -7.33
C ASP A 206 8.65 -7.03 -7.17
N ILE A 207 8.29 -6.05 -7.99
CA ILE A 207 8.81 -4.69 -7.91
C ILE A 207 7.62 -3.75 -8.01
N PHE A 208 7.38 -2.93 -6.99
CA PHE A 208 6.28 -1.96 -6.99
C PHE A 208 6.62 -0.73 -6.17
N SER A 209 5.95 0.37 -6.46
CA SER A 209 6.06 1.62 -5.73
C SER A 209 4.78 1.88 -4.92
N ILE A 210 4.97 2.35 -3.69
CA ILE A 210 3.91 2.66 -2.73
C ILE A 210 3.95 4.15 -2.37
N GLU A 211 2.78 4.79 -2.44
CA GLU A 211 2.53 6.10 -1.88
C GLU A 211 1.42 5.99 -0.82
N LEU A 212 1.68 6.45 0.40
CA LEU A 212 0.72 6.41 1.49
C LEU A 212 -0.32 7.51 1.35
N ILE A 213 -1.56 7.21 1.70
CA ILE A 213 -2.63 8.21 1.85
C ILE A 213 -2.52 8.81 3.26
N ILE A 214 -1.99 10.02 3.33
CA ILE A 214 -1.66 10.73 4.59
C ILE A 214 -2.61 11.90 4.89
N GLY A 215 -3.63 12.10 4.05
CA GLY A 215 -4.44 13.30 4.12
C GLY A 215 -5.47 13.41 2.99
N GLY A 216 -6.17 14.54 2.99
CA GLY A 216 -7.05 14.95 1.90
C GLY A 216 -8.47 14.44 2.03
N SER A 217 -9.08 14.17 0.89
CA SER A 217 -10.45 13.67 0.80
C SER A 217 -10.50 12.49 -0.14
N ALA A 218 -11.53 11.68 0.01
CA ALA A 218 -12.17 10.90 -1.04
C ALA A 218 -11.72 11.13 -2.49
N ALA A 219 -12.05 12.30 -3.04
CA ALA A 219 -11.82 12.61 -4.45
C ALA A 219 -10.43 13.19 -4.72
N ASN A 220 -9.72 13.61 -3.66
CA ASN A 220 -8.43 14.28 -3.72
C ASN A 220 -7.59 13.83 -2.51
N PRO A 221 -7.12 12.57 -2.50
CA PRO A 221 -6.21 12.09 -1.48
C PRO A 221 -4.88 12.85 -1.56
N ILE A 222 -4.25 13.07 -0.40
CA ILE A 222 -2.89 13.60 -0.32
C ILE A 222 -1.97 12.39 -0.14
N TYR A 223 -1.08 12.22 -1.11
CA TYR A 223 -0.10 11.13 -1.12
C TYR A 223 1.23 11.57 -0.52
N SER A 224 1.92 10.64 0.15
CA SER A 224 3.34 10.78 0.48
C SER A 224 4.21 10.74 -0.78
N GLN A 225 5.52 10.87 -0.62
CA GLN A 225 6.46 10.44 -1.66
C GLN A 225 6.35 8.93 -1.91
N ALA A 226 6.74 8.48 -3.10
CA ALA A 226 6.77 7.06 -3.43
C ALA A 226 8.01 6.39 -2.86
N LEU A 227 7.84 5.21 -2.25
CA LEU A 227 8.93 4.29 -1.93
C LEU A 227 8.80 3.02 -2.76
N THR A 228 9.91 2.41 -3.15
CA THR A 228 9.91 1.20 -3.99
C THR A 228 10.27 -0.02 -3.18
N MET A 229 9.43 -1.04 -3.28
CA MET A 229 9.72 -2.41 -2.87
C MET A 229 10.25 -3.20 -4.06
N ASN A 230 11.27 -4.01 -3.83
CA ASN A 230 11.83 -4.97 -4.79
C ASN A 230 12.24 -6.25 -4.06
N SER A 231 12.77 -7.25 -4.78
CA SER A 231 13.17 -8.54 -4.21
C SER A 231 14.15 -8.49 -3.03
N ALA A 232 14.95 -7.42 -2.87
CA ALA A 232 15.82 -7.27 -1.70
C ALA A 232 15.07 -6.85 -0.43
N ASN A 233 13.81 -6.45 -0.56
CA ASN A 233 12.94 -6.02 0.54
C ASN A 233 12.05 -7.15 1.08
N PHE A 234 12.23 -8.37 0.58
CA PHE A 234 11.39 -9.51 0.88
C PHE A 234 12.17 -10.63 1.57
N TRP A 235 11.52 -11.30 2.52
CA TRP A 235 12.07 -12.48 3.19
C TRP A 235 11.12 -13.65 3.09
N GLY A 236 11.70 -14.83 2.88
CA GLY A 236 10.94 -16.07 2.86
C GLY A 236 10.25 -16.31 4.20
N THR A 237 8.93 -16.50 4.14
CA THR A 237 8.08 -16.76 5.32
C THR A 237 8.27 -18.17 5.88
N GLY A 238 8.86 -19.08 5.09
CA GLY A 238 8.87 -20.51 5.37
C GLY A 238 7.57 -21.23 4.99
N ILE A 239 6.60 -20.48 4.45
CA ILE A 239 5.30 -20.95 4.01
C ILE A 239 5.26 -20.96 2.48
N SER A 240 4.52 -21.90 1.91
CA SER A 240 4.17 -21.92 0.49
C SER A 240 2.66 -22.06 0.33
N VAL A 241 2.13 -21.40 -0.69
CA VAL A 241 0.72 -21.49 -1.08
C VAL A 241 0.62 -22.09 -2.48
N ASP A 242 -0.39 -22.92 -2.69
CA ASP A 242 -0.75 -23.47 -3.99
C ASP A 242 -2.14 -22.94 -4.36
N THR A 243 -2.24 -22.28 -5.51
CA THR A 243 -3.46 -21.64 -6.01
C THR A 243 -3.98 -22.40 -7.22
N LEU A 244 -5.26 -22.22 -7.54
CA LEU A 244 -5.93 -22.94 -8.63
C LEU A 244 -5.22 -22.82 -9.98
N GLU A 245 -4.68 -21.64 -10.29
CA GLU A 245 -4.04 -21.38 -11.58
C GLU A 245 -2.67 -22.06 -11.71
N ILE A 246 -1.88 -22.03 -10.65
CA ILE A 246 -0.48 -22.44 -10.70
C ILE A 246 -0.33 -23.95 -10.50
N SER A 247 -1.22 -24.59 -9.75
CA SER A 247 -1.24 -26.05 -9.54
C SER A 247 0.10 -26.62 -9.05
N SER A 248 0.88 -25.79 -8.36
CA SER A 248 2.11 -26.18 -7.66
C SER A 248 2.43 -25.16 -6.54
N PRO A 249 2.90 -25.62 -5.37
CA PRO A 249 3.23 -24.74 -4.25
C PRO A 249 4.31 -23.71 -4.60
N GLN A 250 4.06 -22.45 -4.26
CA GLN A 250 5.01 -21.36 -4.39
C GLN A 250 5.29 -20.70 -3.04
N GLN A 251 6.55 -20.35 -2.82
CA GLN A 251 6.98 -19.74 -1.57
C GLN A 251 6.40 -18.34 -1.40
N MET A 252 5.84 -18.08 -0.22
CA MET A 252 5.43 -16.75 0.20
C MET A 252 6.60 -15.99 0.82
N PHE A 253 6.65 -14.70 0.50
CA PHE A 253 7.59 -13.76 1.06
C PHE A 253 6.84 -12.62 1.73
N VAL A 254 7.47 -12.02 2.72
CA VAL A 254 6.94 -10.86 3.44
C VAL A 254 7.95 -9.73 3.39
N GLY A 255 7.47 -8.52 3.27
CA GLY A 255 8.23 -7.28 3.39
C GLY A 255 7.41 -6.26 4.16
N GLY A 256 8.02 -5.14 4.53
CA GLY A 256 7.30 -4.07 5.21
C GLY A 256 8.09 -2.78 5.27
N PHE A 257 7.41 -1.72 5.68
CA PHE A 257 7.97 -0.38 5.82
C PHE A 257 7.57 0.21 7.16
N ASP A 258 8.50 0.94 7.77
CA ASP A 258 8.22 1.84 8.88
C ASP A 258 7.80 3.20 8.30
N PHE A 259 6.83 3.88 8.90
CA PHE A 259 6.33 5.16 8.40
C PHE A 259 7.38 6.27 8.40
N SER A 260 8.43 6.18 9.22
CA SER A 260 9.60 7.06 9.13
C SER A 260 10.38 6.92 7.83
N ASP A 261 10.25 5.82 7.08
CA ASP A 261 10.86 5.68 5.75
C ASP A 261 10.30 6.73 4.77
N TRP A 262 9.05 7.17 4.98
CA TRP A 262 8.42 8.28 4.24
C TRP A 262 8.71 9.66 4.85
N GLY A 263 9.44 9.71 5.95
CA GLY A 263 9.69 10.93 6.73
C GLY A 263 8.50 11.40 7.55
N LEU A 264 7.55 10.51 7.84
CA LEU A 264 6.42 10.81 8.73
C LEU A 264 6.91 10.99 10.17
N SER A 265 6.21 11.84 10.91
CA SER A 265 6.47 12.14 12.32
C SER A 265 5.40 11.53 13.20
N SER A 266 5.73 11.25 14.46
CA SER A 266 4.76 10.68 15.40
C SER A 266 3.45 11.51 15.43
N GLY A 267 2.32 10.81 15.30
CA GLY A 267 0.98 11.39 15.20
C GLY A 267 0.48 11.63 13.78
N ASP A 268 1.34 11.54 12.75
CA ASP A 268 0.88 11.50 11.36
C ASP A 268 0.02 10.25 11.12
N ILE A 269 -1.05 10.39 10.33
CA ILE A 269 -2.06 9.34 10.17
C ILE A 269 -2.00 8.79 8.73
N VAL A 270 -1.94 7.47 8.62
CA VAL A 270 -2.03 6.75 7.35
C VAL A 270 -3.34 5.99 7.28
N GLY A 271 -4.07 6.18 6.18
CA GLY A 271 -5.39 5.58 5.96
C GLY A 271 -5.45 4.52 4.88
N GLY A 272 -4.39 4.38 4.09
CA GLY A 272 -4.38 3.61 2.86
C GLY A 272 -3.12 3.85 2.06
N PHE A 273 -3.07 3.30 0.85
CA PHE A 273 -1.98 3.53 -0.08
C PHE A 273 -2.45 3.44 -1.53
N ARG A 274 -1.62 4.00 -2.42
CA ARG A 274 -1.62 3.73 -3.85
C ARG A 274 -0.40 2.89 -4.17
N LEU A 275 -0.62 1.81 -4.92
CA LEU A 275 0.44 0.97 -5.47
C LEU A 275 0.51 1.13 -6.98
N ASN A 276 1.73 1.23 -7.50
CA ASN A 276 2.01 1.29 -8.93
C ASN A 276 3.11 0.29 -9.30
N THR A 277 2.95 -0.44 -10.40
CA THR A 277 3.99 -1.34 -10.92
C THR A 277 3.92 -1.55 -12.44
N THR A 278 5.05 -1.92 -13.05
CA THR A 278 5.20 -2.21 -14.48
C THR A 278 5.07 -3.68 -14.87
N GLY A 279 4.75 -4.55 -13.92
CA GLY A 279 4.25 -5.92 -14.09
C GLY A 279 3.29 -6.17 -12.94
N GLY A 280 2.14 -6.80 -13.15
CA GLY A 280 1.22 -6.98 -12.02
C GLY A 280 1.96 -7.73 -10.89
N PRO A 281 1.76 -7.35 -9.62
CA PRO A 281 2.42 -8.01 -8.51
C PRO A 281 1.57 -9.20 -8.05
N ASP A 282 2.23 -10.24 -7.58
CA ASP A 282 1.62 -11.45 -7.04
C ASP A 282 1.40 -11.30 -5.52
N LEU A 283 0.57 -10.34 -5.10
CA LEU A 283 0.40 -9.98 -3.69
C LEU A 283 -0.63 -10.86 -2.99
N GLY A 284 -0.17 -11.66 -2.04
CA GLY A 284 -1.01 -12.46 -1.15
C GLY A 284 -1.58 -11.71 0.05
N GLY A 285 -1.15 -10.47 0.31
CA GLY A 285 -1.75 -9.69 1.41
C GLY A 285 -1.05 -8.37 1.67
N PHE A 286 -1.77 -7.42 2.26
CA PHE A 286 -1.17 -6.20 2.78
C PHE A 286 -1.97 -5.69 3.99
N PHE A 287 -1.26 -5.28 5.04
CA PHE A 287 -1.89 -4.94 6.31
C PHE A 287 -1.20 -3.72 6.90
N LEU A 288 -1.97 -2.79 7.48
CA LEU A 288 -1.38 -1.97 8.53
C LEU A 288 -1.11 -2.85 9.74
N ALA A 289 0.02 -2.65 10.38
CA ALA A 289 0.46 -3.43 11.51
C ALA A 289 0.92 -2.48 12.62
N ALA A 290 0.51 -2.75 13.86
CA ALA A 290 0.88 -1.94 15.01
C ALA A 290 1.20 -2.81 16.21
N GLU A 291 2.25 -2.44 16.95
CA GLU A 291 2.58 -3.08 18.23
C GLU A 291 1.47 -2.84 19.26
N ASP A 292 1.02 -1.60 19.40
CA ASP A 292 -0.09 -1.23 20.27
C ASP A 292 -1.38 -1.05 19.45
N PRO A 293 -2.34 -1.99 19.51
CA PRO A 293 -3.60 -1.88 18.78
C PRO A 293 -4.41 -0.61 19.10
N ASN A 294 -4.11 0.11 20.18
CA ASN A 294 -4.77 1.36 20.54
C ASN A 294 -4.35 2.56 19.67
N THR A 295 -3.29 2.43 18.87
CA THR A 295 -2.86 3.49 17.93
C THR A 295 -3.65 3.47 16.63
N PHE A 296 -4.43 2.41 16.41
CA PHE A 296 -5.44 2.41 15.37
C PHE A 296 -6.58 3.40 15.67
N GLY A 297 -6.88 4.23 14.68
CA GLY A 297 -7.97 5.19 14.67
C GLY A 297 -9.20 4.70 13.89
N ALA A 298 -10.17 5.60 13.75
CA ALA A 298 -11.29 5.38 12.85
C ALA A 298 -10.79 5.23 11.40
N PRO A 299 -11.48 4.44 10.55
CA PRO A 299 -11.14 4.38 9.14
C PRO A 299 -11.08 5.77 8.51
N PHE A 300 -10.15 5.92 7.56
CA PHE A 300 -9.97 7.19 6.87
C PHE A 300 -11.26 7.57 6.13
N PRO A 301 -11.69 8.84 6.13
CA PRO A 301 -12.91 9.25 5.45
C PRO A 301 -12.72 9.21 3.93
N VAL A 302 -12.92 8.04 3.35
CA VAL A 302 -13.02 7.78 1.91
C VAL A 302 -14.42 7.28 1.56
N PRO A 303 -14.93 7.56 0.35
CA PRO A 303 -16.19 7.03 -0.10
C PRO A 303 -15.98 5.54 -0.34
N LEU A 304 -17.03 4.77 -0.04
CA LEU A 304 -17.16 3.46 -0.63
C LEU A 304 -17.06 3.61 -2.16
N PRO A 305 -16.25 2.80 -2.86
CA PRO A 305 -16.29 2.76 -4.32
C PRO A 305 -17.73 2.51 -4.76
N ALA A 306 -18.11 2.94 -5.97
CA ALA A 306 -19.49 2.86 -6.45
C ALA A 306 -20.11 1.43 -6.35
N GLY A 307 -19.28 0.39 -6.37
CA GLY A 307 -19.66 -1.01 -6.12
C GLY A 307 -20.00 -1.35 -4.66
N GLY A 308 -19.41 -0.67 -3.67
CA GLY A 308 -19.66 -0.90 -2.24
C GLY A 308 -21.07 -0.51 -1.79
N LEU A 309 -21.69 0.47 -2.46
CA LEU A 309 -23.09 0.84 -2.21
C LEU A 309 -24.08 -0.23 -2.73
N LEU A 310 -23.71 -1.00 -3.76
CA LEU A 310 -24.54 -2.08 -4.31
C LEU A 310 -24.53 -3.33 -3.43
N LEU A 311 -23.41 -3.67 -2.79
CA LEU A 311 -23.32 -4.78 -1.83
C LEU A 311 -24.18 -4.55 -0.58
N ILE A 312 -24.18 -3.32 -0.03
CA ILE A 312 -25.04 -2.94 1.09
C ILE A 312 -26.53 -2.95 0.65
N GLY A 313 -26.82 -2.51 -0.58
CA GLY A 313 -28.16 -2.57 -1.16
C GLY A 313 -28.67 -4.00 -1.42
N GLY A 314 -27.80 -4.91 -1.84
CA GLY A 314 -28.12 -6.31 -2.13
C GLY A 314 -28.49 -7.10 -0.87
N LEU A 315 -27.75 -6.91 0.22
CA LEU A 315 -28.03 -7.54 1.51
C LEU A 315 -29.34 -7.03 2.13
N ALA A 316 -29.64 -5.73 2.02
CA ALA A 316 -30.92 -5.16 2.44
C ALA A 316 -32.10 -5.66 1.59
N GLY A 317 -31.90 -5.85 0.28
CA GLY A 317 -32.89 -6.41 -0.64
C GLY A 317 -33.25 -7.88 -0.34
N LEU A 318 -32.26 -8.71 -0.02
CA LEU A 318 -32.47 -10.11 0.39
C LEU A 318 -33.20 -10.22 1.73
N GLY A 319 -32.89 -9.35 2.70
CA GLY A 319 -33.62 -9.27 3.97
C GLY A 319 -35.10 -8.92 3.80
N ALA A 320 -35.42 -7.98 2.91
CA ALA A 320 -36.79 -7.56 2.60
C ALA A 320 -37.58 -8.63 1.81
N LEU A 321 -36.93 -9.42 0.96
CA LEU A 321 -37.54 -10.56 0.26
C LEU A 321 -37.84 -11.73 1.20
N ARG A 322 -37.00 -11.94 2.23
CA ARG A 322 -37.19 -13.00 3.23
C ARG A 322 -38.31 -12.68 4.23
N SER A 323 -38.52 -11.40 4.57
CA SER A 323 -39.61 -10.98 5.46
C SER A 323 -40.98 -11.06 4.78
N ARG A 324 -41.08 -10.78 3.48
CA ARG A 324 -42.33 -10.90 2.70
C ARG A 324 -42.82 -12.33 2.48
N ARG A 325 -41.95 -13.34 2.61
CA ARG A 325 -42.33 -14.76 2.50
C ARG A 325 -42.90 -15.36 3.80
N LYS A 326 -42.85 -14.63 4.91
CA LYS A 326 -43.36 -15.06 6.23
C LYS A 326 -44.66 -14.34 6.64
N SER A 327 -45.28 -13.61 5.71
CA SER A 327 -46.57 -12.92 5.85
C SER A 327 -47.51 -13.36 4.74
#